data_AF-A0A9R0WQG0-F1
#
_entry.id   AF-A0A9R0WQG0-F1
#
_cell.length_a   1.000
_cell.length_b   1.000
_cell.length_c   1.000
_cell.angle_alpha   90.00
_cell.angle_beta   90.00
_cell.angle_gamma   90.00
#
_symmetry.space_group_name_H-M   'P 1'
#
loop_
_entity.id
_entity.type
_entity.pdbx_description
1 polymer ?
#
loop_
_entity_poly.entity_id
_entity_poly.type
_entity_poly.pdbx_seq_one_letter_code
_entity_poly.pdbx_strand_id
1 'polypeptide(L)'
;METGAEAGGGRPEYSIIVPTYNERLNVALIVYLIFKHLPDSKFEIIIVDDGSPDGTQDVVKQLQQLYGEDRVLLRARPRKLGLGELSCPFRHMVNVMLDVRVNKLL
;
A
#
# COMPACT_ATOMS: atom_id res chain seq x y z
N MET A 1 35.29 15.04 11.18
CA MET A 1 34.52 14.93 9.93
C MET A 1 34.28 13.45 9.70
N GLU A 2 33.05 13.01 9.94
CA GLU A 2 32.42 11.85 9.31
C GLU A 2 30.92 12.03 9.55
N THR A 3 30.25 12.54 8.53
CA THR A 3 28.81 12.80 8.48
C THR A 3 28.09 11.51 8.09
N GLY A 4 27.58 10.79 9.08
CA GLY A 4 26.56 9.76 8.86
C GLY A 4 25.20 10.45 8.82
N ALA A 5 24.62 10.59 7.63
CA ALA A 5 23.26 11.06 7.46
C ALA A 5 22.29 9.98 7.98
N GLU A 6 21.86 10.12 9.23
CA GLU A 6 20.66 9.46 9.74
C GLU A 6 19.48 9.95 8.90
N ALA A 7 18.92 9.07 8.06
CA ALA A 7 17.69 9.33 7.33
C ALA A 7 16.57 9.62 8.35
N GLY A 8 16.27 10.90 8.55
CA GLY A 8 15.26 11.35 9.47
C GLY A 8 13.87 10.86 9.06
N GLY A 9 13.33 9.90 9.79
CA GLY A 9 11.94 9.46 9.65
C GLY A 9 11.52 8.70 10.89
N GLY A 10 10.83 9.37 11.81
CA GLY A 10 10.18 8.67 12.93
C GLY A 10 9.23 7.58 12.41
N ARG A 11 9.07 6.49 13.16
CA ARG A 11 8.18 5.38 12.78
C ARG A 11 6.79 5.91 12.40
N PRO A 12 6.19 5.43 11.31
CA PRO A 12 4.84 5.84 10.94
C PRO A 12 3.88 5.50 12.08
N GLU A 13 2.92 6.40 12.33
CA GLU A 13 1.87 6.19 13.32
C GLU A 13 0.86 5.15 12.83
N TYR A 14 0.67 5.08 11.50
CA TYR A 14 -0.25 4.16 10.85
C TYR A 14 0.40 3.43 9.68
N SER A 15 0.14 2.13 9.59
CA SER A 15 0.44 1.32 8.41
C SER A 15 -0.89 0.84 7.81
N ILE A 16 -1.18 1.25 6.57
CA ILE A 16 -2.44 0.93 5.88
C ILE A 16 -2.16 -0.17 4.87
N ILE A 17 -2.74 -1.35 5.07
CA ILE A 17 -2.52 -2.49 4.19
C ILE A 17 -3.66 -2.59 3.19
N VAL A 18 -3.33 -2.62 1.90
CA VAL A 18 -4.29 -2.72 0.79
C VAL A 18 -4.00 -4.00 0.00
N PRO A 19 -4.70 -5.12 0.28
CA PRO A 19 -4.60 -6.31 -0.56
C PRO A 19 -5.24 -6.04 -1.92
N THR A 20 -4.55 -6.39 -3.01
CA THR A 20 -5.02 -6.11 -4.38
C THR A 20 -4.89 -7.33 -5.28
N TYR A 21 -5.92 -7.57 -6.09
CA TYR A 21 -5.88 -8.49 -7.22
C TYR A 21 -6.81 -7.99 -8.33
N ASN A 22 -6.28 -7.70 -9.52
CA ASN A 22 -7.04 -7.11 -10.64
C ASN A 22 -7.78 -5.80 -10.28
N GLU A 23 -7.12 -4.93 -9.52
CA GLU A 23 -7.71 -3.72 -8.94
C GLU A 23 -7.05 -2.43 -9.44
N ARG A 24 -6.47 -2.44 -10.65
CA ARG A 24 -5.65 -1.34 -11.20
C ARG A 24 -6.25 0.07 -11.04
N LEU A 25 -7.55 0.24 -11.25
CA LEU A 25 -8.21 1.56 -11.09
C LEU A 25 -8.50 1.87 -9.62
N ASN A 26 -8.87 0.86 -8.83
CA ASN A 26 -9.26 1.02 -7.44
C ASN A 26 -8.05 1.38 -6.56
N VAL A 27 -6.90 0.74 -6.80
CA VAL A 27 -5.68 1.01 -6.03
C VAL A 27 -5.24 2.46 -6.14
N ALA A 28 -5.33 3.06 -7.34
CA ALA A 28 -5.02 4.47 -7.54
C ALA A 28 -5.99 5.39 -6.80
N LEU A 29 -7.29 5.07 -6.85
CA LEU A 29 -8.32 5.85 -6.18
C LEU A 29 -8.17 5.81 -4.66
N ILE A 30 -7.95 4.62 -4.09
CA ILE A 30 -7.76 4.42 -2.65
C ILE A 30 -6.54 5.19 -2.16
N VAL A 31 -5.39 5.03 -2.85
CA VAL A 31 -4.16 5.76 -2.49
C VAL A 31 -4.41 7.27 -2.53
N TYR A 32 -5.00 7.79 -3.61
CA TYR A 32 -5.34 9.20 -3.71
C TYR A 32 -6.22 9.69 -2.55
N LEU A 33 -7.27 8.94 -2.20
CA LEU A 33 -8.18 9.30 -1.11
C LEU A 33 -7.47 9.32 0.25
N ILE A 34 -6.60 8.34 0.52
CA ILE A 34 -5.82 8.29 1.76
C ILE A 34 -4.93 9.54 1.87
N PHE A 35 -4.14 9.85 0.84
CA PHE A 35 -3.28 11.03 0.84
C PHE A 35 -4.06 12.35 0.94
N LYS A 36 -5.25 12.41 0.34
CA LYS A 36 -6.13 13.59 0.40
C LYS A 36 -6.70 13.83 1.79
N HIS A 37 -7.09 12.77 2.49
CA HIS A 37 -7.82 12.88 3.76
C HIS A 37 -6.95 12.78 5.01
N LEU A 38 -5.70 12.32 4.90
CA LEU A 38 -4.76 12.22 6.01
C LEU A 38 -3.51 13.11 5.84
N PRO A 39 -3.62 14.40 5.45
CA PRO A 39 -2.45 15.23 5.12
C PRO A 39 -1.47 15.44 6.29
N ASP A 40 -1.99 15.50 7.52
CA ASP A 40 -1.20 15.79 8.72
C ASP A 40 -0.73 14.53 9.48
N SER A 41 -1.12 13.34 9.01
CA SER A 41 -0.77 12.07 9.67
C SER A 41 0.49 11.46 9.08
N LYS A 42 1.34 10.88 9.93
CA LYS A 42 2.48 10.06 9.50
C LYS A 42 2.02 8.63 9.23
N PHE A 43 1.89 8.27 7.97
CA PHE A 43 1.46 6.93 7.57
C PHE A 43 2.26 6.38 6.38
N GLU A 44 2.22 5.06 6.26
CA GLU A 44 2.65 4.30 5.08
C GLU A 44 1.48 3.48 4.53
N ILE A 45 1.49 3.22 3.22
CA ILE A 45 0.52 2.35 2.53
C ILE A 45 1.28 1.15 2.00
N ILE A 46 0.88 -0.06 2.41
CA ILE A 46 1.47 -1.33 2.01
C ILE A 46 0.48 -2.03 1.08
N ILE A 47 0.76 -2.02 -0.22
CA ILE A 47 -0.05 -2.69 -1.23
C ILE A 47 0.46 -4.12 -1.40
N VAL A 48 -0.40 -5.09 -1.11
CA VAL A 48 -0.09 -6.52 -1.20
C VAL A 48 -0.75 -7.07 -2.46
N ASP A 49 0.03 -7.26 -3.52
CA ASP A 49 -0.50 -7.73 -4.81
C ASP A 49 -0.36 -9.25 -4.96
N ASP A 50 -1.47 -9.94 -5.23
CA ASP A 50 -1.51 -11.40 -5.40
C ASP A 50 -1.32 -11.84 -6.87
N GLY A 51 -0.34 -11.23 -7.56
CA GLY A 51 0.01 -11.56 -8.94
C GLY A 51 -1.03 -11.11 -9.95
N SER A 52 -1.42 -9.83 -9.90
CA SER A 52 -2.38 -9.22 -10.83
C SER A 52 -1.83 -9.17 -12.27
N PRO A 53 -2.49 -9.79 -13.27
CA PRO A 53 -2.09 -9.71 -14.68
C PRO A 53 -2.53 -8.42 -15.39
N ASP A 54 -3.37 -7.58 -14.77
CA ASP A 54 -4.02 -6.43 -15.40
C ASP A 54 -3.19 -5.13 -15.41
N GLY A 55 -1.94 -5.18 -14.94
CA GLY A 55 -1.07 -4.02 -14.77
C GLY A 55 -1.29 -3.25 -13.46
N THR A 56 -1.96 -3.84 -12.47
CA THR A 56 -2.09 -3.24 -11.12
C THR A 56 -0.73 -2.82 -10.55
N GLN A 57 0.28 -3.69 -10.62
CA GLN A 57 1.62 -3.39 -10.11
C GLN A 57 2.29 -2.19 -10.80
N ASP A 58 2.03 -1.97 -12.08
CA ASP A 58 2.60 -0.84 -12.82
C ASP A 58 1.99 0.49 -12.37
N VAL A 59 0.69 0.49 -12.07
CA VAL A 59 0.03 1.64 -11.45
C VAL A 59 0.60 1.90 -10.06
N VAL A 60 0.84 0.85 -9.26
CA VAL A 60 1.47 1.03 -7.95
C VAL A 60 2.85 1.69 -8.08
N LYS A 61 3.69 1.25 -9.02
CA LYS A 61 5.00 1.88 -9.28
C LYS A 61 4.88 3.35 -9.67
N GLN A 62 3.87 3.73 -10.45
CA GLN A 62 3.61 5.14 -10.75
C GLN A 62 3.22 5.94 -9.51
N LEU A 63 2.41 5.35 -8.61
CA LEU A 63 2.04 5.96 -7.33
C LEU A 63 3.25 6.12 -6.41
N GLN A 64 4.19 5.16 -6.43
CA GLN A 64 5.45 5.27 -5.70
C GLN A 64 6.29 6.46 -6.19
N GLN A 65 6.37 6.68 -7.51
CA GLN A 65 7.06 7.84 -8.08
C GLN A 65 6.39 9.17 -7.69
N LEU A 66 5.06 9.18 -7.57
CA LEU A 66 4.29 10.38 -7.25
C LEU A 66 4.32 10.75 -5.76
N TYR A 67 4.24 9.75 -4.88
CA TYR A 67 4.04 9.95 -3.43
C TYR A 67 5.26 9.58 -2.56
N GLY A 68 6.26 8.94 -3.14
CA GLY A 68 7.46 8.45 -2.44
C GLY A 68 7.44 6.93 -2.22
N GLU A 69 8.57 6.28 -2.53
CA GLU A 69 8.79 4.84 -2.32
C GLU A 69 8.83 4.45 -0.83
N ASP A 70 9.09 5.41 0.05
CA ASP A 70 9.06 5.27 1.51
C ASP A 70 7.63 5.30 2.08
N ARG A 71 6.67 5.89 1.35
CA ARG A 71 5.27 6.02 1.78
C ARG A 71 4.34 5.03 1.11
N VAL A 72 4.64 4.60 -0.11
CA VAL A 72 3.87 3.58 -0.84
C VAL A 72 4.76 2.37 -1.08
N LEU A 73 4.45 1.27 -0.43
CA LEU A 73 5.23 0.05 -0.43
C LEU A 73 4.49 -1.03 -1.22
N LEU A 74 5.11 -1.57 -2.27
CA LEU A 74 4.59 -2.73 -2.98
C LEU A 74 5.16 -4.04 -2.40
N ARG A 75 4.29 -5.00 -2.14
CA ARG A 75 4.60 -6.38 -1.75
C ARG A 75 3.90 -7.33 -2.72
N ALA A 76 4.53 -7.56 -3.87
CA ALA A 76 4.05 -8.53 -4.84
C ALA A 76 4.35 -9.96 -4.37
N ARG A 77 3.36 -10.85 -4.45
CA ARG A 77 3.49 -12.27 -4.17
C ARG A 77 3.28 -13.08 -5.46
N PRO A 78 4.03 -14.18 -5.65
CA PRO A 78 3.72 -15.12 -6.73
C PRO A 78 2.33 -15.71 -6.49
N ARG A 79 1.48 -15.66 -7.52
CA ARG A 79 0.07 -16.10 -7.48
C ARG A 79 -0.07 -17.52 -6.94
N LYS A 80 -0.31 -17.65 -5.63
CA LYS A 80 -0.64 -18.91 -4.96
C LYS A 80 -1.13 -18.64 -3.53
N LEU A 81 -2.29 -19.22 -3.24
CA LEU A 81 -3.06 -19.23 -2.00
C LEU A 81 -3.86 -17.96 -1.70
N GLY A 82 -5.18 -18.14 -1.64
CA GLY A 82 -6.16 -17.10 -1.32
C GLY A 82 -5.97 -16.49 0.09
N LEU A 83 -6.96 -15.68 0.47
CA LEU A 83 -7.03 -14.70 1.58
C LEU A 83 -6.56 -15.12 3.01
N GLY A 84 -5.99 -16.32 3.21
CA GLY A 84 -5.63 -16.87 4.51
C GLY A 84 -4.22 -16.56 5.03
N GLU A 85 -3.28 -16.09 4.21
CA GLU A 85 -1.88 -15.93 4.64
C GLU A 85 -1.34 -14.52 4.44
N LEU A 86 -1.82 -13.56 5.23
CA LEU A 86 -1.08 -12.34 5.53
C LEU A 86 -0.14 -12.60 6.71
N SER A 87 0.93 -13.38 6.48
CA SER A 87 2.03 -13.53 7.44
C SER A 87 2.95 -12.31 7.34
N CYS A 88 2.55 -11.20 7.95
CA CYS A 88 3.36 -10.00 8.11
C CYS A 88 3.40 -9.66 9.61
N PRO A 89 4.55 -9.75 10.28
CA PRO A 89 4.63 -9.56 11.73
C PRO A 89 4.60 -8.07 12.08
N PHE A 90 3.40 -7.46 12.14
CA PHE A 90 3.25 -6.07 12.57
C PHE A 90 2.55 -5.99 13.94
N ARG A 91 3.30 -5.53 14.95
CA ARG A 91 2.96 -5.62 16.39
C ARG A 91 2.05 -4.50 16.91
N HIS A 92 1.73 -3.49 16.09
CA HIS A 92 0.74 -2.46 16.39
C HIS A 92 0.04 -2.07 15.09
N MET A 93 -0.92 -2.89 14.67
CA MET A 93 -1.66 -2.70 13.43
C MET A 93 -3.03 -2.12 13.75
N VAL A 94 -3.31 -0.87 13.38
CA VAL A 94 -4.69 -0.45 13.16
C VAL A 94 -5.10 -1.11 11.85
N ASN A 95 -5.77 -2.25 11.95
CA ASN A 95 -6.17 -3.04 10.79
C ASN A 95 -7.36 -2.35 10.10
N VAL A 96 -7.08 -1.27 9.36
CA VAL A 96 -8.07 -0.69 8.44
C VAL A 96 -8.06 -1.56 7.19
N MET A 97 -8.73 -2.71 7.25
CA MET A 97 -9.02 -3.51 6.07
C MET A 97 -10.10 -2.79 5.26
N LEU A 98 -9.66 -1.85 4.42
CA LEU A 98 -10.50 -1.22 3.40
C LEU A 98 -10.66 -2.22 2.25
N ASP A 99 -11.59 -3.17 2.39
CA ASP A 99 -12.13 -3.95 1.28
C ASP A 99 -13.12 -3.07 0.52
N VAL A 100 -12.61 -2.15 -0.31
CA VAL A 100 -13.45 -1.35 -1.20
C VAL A 100 -13.77 -2.19 -2.43
N ARG A 101 -14.75 -3.10 -2.30
CA ARG A 101 -15.36 -3.72 -3.48
C ARG A 101 -16.18 -2.66 -4.21
N VAL A 102 -15.61 -2.06 -5.24
CA VAL A 102 -16.41 -1.36 -6.25
C VAL A 102 -17.19 -2.43 -6.98
N ASN A 103 -18.42 -2.66 -6.52
CA ASN A 103 -19.34 -3.63 -7.09
C ASN A 103 -19.39 -3.40 -8.62
N LYS A 104 -18.91 -4.37 -9.41
CA LYS A 104 -19.11 -4.41 -10.86
C LYS A 104 -20.61 -4.56 -11.10
N LEU A 105 -21.31 -3.43 -11.15
CA LEU A 105 -22.64 -3.30 -11.72
C LEU A 105 -22.47 -2.90 -13.19
N LEU A 106 -22.01 -3.86 -14.00
CA LEU A 106 -22.25 -3.98 -15.44
C LEU A 106 -22.11 -5.46 -15.83
#